data_AF-A0A3G6YK18-F1
#
_entry.id   AF-A0A3G6YK18-F1
#
_cell.length_a   1.000
_cell.length_b   1.000
_cell.length_c   1.000
_cell.angle_alpha   90.00
_cell.angle_beta   90.00
_cell.angle_gamma   90.00
#
_symmetry.space_group_name_H-M   'P 1'
#
loop_
_entity.id
_entity.type
_entity.pdbx_description
1 polymer ?
#
loop_
_entity_poly.entity_id
_entity_poly.type
_entity_poly.pdbx_seq_one_letter_code
_entity_poly.pdbx_strand_id
1 'polypeptide(L)'
;MINTNYVPEWHISPFQHVQYTLARNQLHMDLLFEDMNKVDPFLSNEGAAAQVNYYSDGAYAVVQLGDTSERKLIEIYGLLLHEAVHVWQKVKKLMGEKEPSSEFEAYSIQAIAQDLFKMYEESEVNHGVEGEKAD
;
A
#
# COMPACT_ATOMS: atom_id res chain seq x y z
N MET A 1 -2.99 4.67 -15.65
CA MET A 1 -3.11 3.27 -16.15
C MET A 1 -2.03 2.46 -15.46
N ILE A 2 -2.33 1.21 -15.06
CA ILE A 2 -1.37 0.39 -14.30
C ILE A 2 -0.31 -0.17 -15.26
N ASN A 3 0.97 -0.02 -14.90
CA ASN A 3 2.13 -0.56 -15.61
C ASN A 3 2.11 -2.10 -15.55
N THR A 4 2.12 -2.77 -16.71
CA THR A 4 2.07 -4.23 -16.79
C THR A 4 3.33 -4.93 -16.27
N ASN A 5 4.42 -4.19 -16.10
CA ASN A 5 5.69 -4.70 -15.56
C ASN A 5 5.85 -4.43 -14.06
N TYR A 6 4.88 -3.76 -13.43
CA TYR A 6 4.94 -3.52 -12.00
C TYR A 6 4.68 -4.83 -11.24
N VAL A 7 5.62 -5.20 -10.38
CA VAL A 7 5.49 -6.32 -9.44
C VAL A 7 5.49 -5.72 -8.04
N PRO A 8 4.46 -5.97 -7.22
CA PRO A 8 4.44 -5.46 -5.85
C PRO A 8 5.62 -6.00 -5.04
N GLU A 9 6.39 -5.09 -4.44
CA GLU A 9 7.47 -5.43 -3.52
C GLU A 9 7.04 -5.21 -2.07
N TRP A 10 7.53 -6.05 -1.16
CA TRP A 10 7.28 -5.92 0.26
C TRP A 10 8.23 -4.91 0.89
N HIS A 11 7.64 -3.92 1.55
CA HIS A 11 8.34 -2.99 2.43
C HIS A 11 8.14 -3.41 3.89
N ILE A 12 9.02 -2.96 4.76
CA ILE A 12 8.95 -3.24 6.20
C ILE A 12 8.66 -1.95 6.96
N SER A 13 7.68 -2.02 7.87
CA SER A 13 7.29 -0.86 8.68
C SER A 13 8.42 -0.38 9.55
N PRO A 14 8.37 0.90 9.98
CA PRO A 14 9.09 1.32 11.18
C PRO A 14 8.88 0.29 12.29
N PHE A 15 9.94 -0.01 13.04
CA PHE A 15 9.97 -1.02 14.11
C PHE A 15 9.76 -2.47 13.66
N GLN A 16 9.64 -2.75 12.36
CA GLN A 16 9.75 -4.09 11.77
C GLN A 16 8.69 -5.11 12.23
N HIS A 17 7.48 -4.66 12.59
CA HIS A 17 6.41 -5.55 13.03
C HIS A 17 5.44 -5.95 11.91
N VAL A 18 5.36 -5.17 10.83
CA VAL A 18 4.47 -5.42 9.69
C VAL A 18 5.24 -5.25 8.39
N GLN A 19 5.14 -6.22 7.49
CA GLN A 19 5.49 -6.04 6.08
C GLN A 19 4.25 -5.57 5.31
N TYR A 20 4.41 -4.59 4.42
CA TYR A 20 3.31 -4.06 3.63
C TYR A 20 3.68 -3.83 2.17
N THR A 21 2.67 -3.80 1.32
CA THR A 21 2.81 -3.58 -0.11
C THR A 21 1.54 -2.97 -0.70
N LEU A 22 1.59 -2.55 -1.97
CA LEU A 22 0.48 -1.98 -2.73
C LEU A 22 0.04 -2.91 -3.87
N ALA A 23 -1.20 -3.36 -3.82
CA ALA A 23 -1.89 -4.02 -4.92
C ALA A 23 -2.90 -3.07 -5.58
N ARG A 24 -3.04 -3.14 -6.91
CA ARG A 24 -3.94 -2.26 -7.67
C ARG A 24 -4.90 -3.00 -8.60
N ASN A 25 -4.78 -4.32 -8.62
CA ASN A 25 -5.63 -5.22 -9.37
C ASN A 25 -5.48 -6.65 -8.81
N GLN A 26 -6.29 -7.58 -9.32
CA GLN A 26 -6.24 -8.99 -8.93
C GLN A 26 -4.90 -9.65 -9.27
N LEU A 27 -4.27 -9.31 -10.41
CA LEU A 27 -2.98 -9.89 -10.79
C LEU A 27 -1.89 -9.59 -9.75
N HIS A 28 -1.87 -8.39 -9.17
CA HIS A 28 -0.94 -8.04 -8.09
C HIS A 28 -1.18 -8.93 -6.86
N MET A 29 -2.44 -9.23 -6.53
CA MET A 29 -2.75 -10.17 -5.44
C MET A 29 -2.24 -11.57 -5.76
N ASP A 30 -2.45 -12.05 -6.97
CA ASP A 30 -2.02 -13.38 -7.41
C ASP A 30 -0.49 -13.55 -7.38
N LEU A 31 0.26 -12.46 -7.60
CA LEU A 31 1.73 -12.46 -7.51
C LEU A 31 2.26 -12.48 -6.06
N LEU A 32 1.47 -12.01 -5.10
CA LEU A 32 1.88 -11.88 -3.70
C LEU A 32 1.72 -13.17 -2.89
N PHE A 33 0.87 -14.10 -3.34
CA PHE A 33 0.50 -15.30 -2.57
C PHE A 33 0.58 -16.57 -3.41
N GLU A 34 1.18 -17.63 -2.84
CA GLU A 34 1.25 -18.94 -3.48
C GLU A 34 -0.09 -19.71 -3.42
N ASP A 35 -0.89 -19.50 -2.37
CA ASP A 35 -2.19 -20.16 -2.15
C ASP A 35 -3.32 -19.14 -2.03
N MET A 36 -3.95 -18.85 -3.16
CA MET A 36 -5.04 -17.88 -3.26
C MET A 36 -6.33 -18.31 -2.54
N ASN A 37 -6.47 -19.58 -2.10
CA ASN A 37 -7.65 -20.02 -1.34
C ASN A 37 -7.71 -19.45 0.08
N LYS A 38 -6.63 -18.81 0.53
CA LYS A 38 -6.52 -18.19 1.86
C LYS A 38 -6.51 -16.66 1.80
N VAL A 39 -6.82 -16.09 0.63
CA VAL A 39 -6.68 -14.66 0.35
C VAL A 39 -8.01 -14.14 -0.18
N ASP A 40 -8.45 -13.02 0.37
CA ASP A 40 -9.64 -12.32 -0.14
C ASP A 40 -9.40 -11.84 -1.60
N PRO A 41 -10.43 -11.82 -2.46
CA PRO A 41 -10.36 -11.16 -3.75
C PRO A 41 -9.97 -9.69 -3.61
N PHE A 42 -9.31 -9.17 -4.65
CA PHE A 42 -8.98 -7.75 -4.72
C PHE A 42 -10.24 -6.88 -4.59
N LEU A 43 -10.19 -5.91 -3.66
CA LEU A 43 -11.28 -5.04 -3.26
C LEU A 43 -12.57 -5.79 -2.96
N SER A 44 -12.48 -6.77 -2.07
CA SER A 44 -13.61 -7.54 -1.56
C SER A 44 -14.70 -6.70 -0.88
N ASN A 45 -14.38 -5.48 -0.41
CA ASN A 45 -15.36 -4.59 0.20
C ASN A 45 -16.09 -3.80 -0.90
N GLU A 46 -17.36 -4.13 -1.14
CA GLU A 46 -18.17 -3.45 -2.15
C GLU A 46 -18.16 -1.93 -1.97
N GLY A 47 -17.79 -1.20 -3.02
CA GLY A 47 -17.76 0.26 -3.05
C GLY A 47 -16.54 0.91 -2.40
N ALA A 48 -15.59 0.14 -1.86
CA ALA A 48 -14.36 0.68 -1.32
C ALA A 48 -13.43 1.22 -2.43
N ALA A 49 -12.91 2.43 -2.24
CA ALA A 49 -11.91 3.01 -3.13
C ALA A 49 -10.50 2.50 -2.82
N ALA A 50 -10.25 2.17 -1.55
CA ALA A 50 -9.05 1.54 -1.04
C ALA A 50 -9.40 0.70 0.19
N GLN A 51 -8.55 -0.26 0.54
CA GLN A 51 -8.66 -1.05 1.77
C GLN A 51 -7.30 -1.63 2.20
N VAL A 52 -7.18 -2.06 3.45
CA VAL A 52 -6.07 -2.91 3.91
C VAL A 52 -6.59 -4.27 4.36
N ASN A 53 -6.04 -5.35 3.80
CA ASN A 53 -6.21 -6.70 4.33
C ASN A 53 -4.96 -7.12 5.11
N TYR A 54 -5.16 -7.89 6.17
CA TYR A 54 -4.09 -8.37 7.04
C TYR A 54 -4.00 -9.89 7.00
N TYR A 55 -2.78 -10.42 6.91
CA TYR A 55 -2.50 -11.84 6.84
C TYR A 55 -1.47 -12.25 7.91
N SER A 56 -1.41 -13.54 8.21
CA SER A 56 -0.52 -14.12 9.23
C SER A 56 -0.56 -13.34 10.55
N ASP A 57 -1.74 -13.27 11.16
CA ASP A 57 -2.02 -12.51 12.40
C ASP A 57 -1.69 -11.01 12.33
N GLY A 58 -1.53 -10.48 11.12
CA GLY A 58 -1.22 -9.09 10.84
C GLY A 58 0.26 -8.79 10.60
N ALA A 59 1.11 -9.81 10.50
CA ALA A 59 2.50 -9.64 10.10
C ALA A 59 2.63 -9.13 8.64
N TYR A 60 1.63 -9.39 7.80
CA TYR A 60 1.56 -8.86 6.44
C TYR A 60 0.31 -8.00 6.26
N ALA A 61 0.45 -6.87 5.58
CA ALA A 61 -0.63 -5.96 5.22
C ALA A 61 -0.60 -5.68 3.71
N VAL A 62 -1.68 -5.95 3.00
CA VAL A 62 -1.80 -5.59 1.59
C VAL A 62 -2.72 -4.39 1.48
N VAL A 63 -2.15 -3.24 1.15
CA VAL A 63 -2.90 -2.03 0.80
C VAL A 63 -3.39 -2.21 -0.63
N GLN A 64 -4.70 -2.05 -0.83
CA GLN A 64 -5.35 -2.24 -2.12
C GLN A 64 -5.95 -0.90 -2.54
N LEU A 65 -5.63 -0.47 -3.75
CA LEU A 65 -6.14 0.78 -4.33
C LEU A 65 -6.84 0.50 -5.65
N GLY A 66 -8.12 0.85 -5.73
CA GLY A 66 -8.97 0.59 -6.88
C GLY A 66 -8.70 1.48 -8.08
N ASP A 67 -9.71 1.61 -8.95
CA ASP A 67 -9.59 2.47 -10.11
C ASP A 67 -9.37 3.93 -9.71
N THR A 68 -8.35 4.53 -10.33
CA THR A 68 -7.93 5.90 -10.13
C THR A 68 -8.13 6.78 -11.36
N SER A 69 -8.70 6.24 -12.44
CA SER A 69 -8.85 6.93 -13.74
C SER A 69 -9.59 8.27 -13.65
N GLU A 70 -10.56 8.39 -12.74
CA GLU A 70 -11.36 9.61 -12.52
C GLU A 70 -10.93 10.43 -11.30
N ARG A 71 -9.82 10.06 -10.64
CA ARG A 71 -9.35 10.72 -9.40
C ARG A 71 -8.17 11.64 -9.67
N LYS A 72 -8.13 12.77 -8.98
CA LYS A 72 -6.94 13.64 -8.94
C LYS A 72 -5.86 13.00 -8.07
N LEU A 73 -4.60 13.27 -8.38
CA LEU A 73 -3.46 12.73 -7.63
C LEU A 73 -3.55 13.00 -6.12
N ILE A 74 -4.02 14.19 -5.73
CA ILE A 74 -4.21 14.55 -4.32
C ILE A 74 -5.24 13.66 -3.60
N GLU A 75 -6.27 13.20 -4.31
CA GLU A 75 -7.29 12.31 -3.74
C GLU A 75 -6.72 10.89 -3.58
N ILE A 76 -5.88 10.46 -4.52
CA ILE A 76 -5.18 9.18 -4.47
C ILE A 76 -4.19 9.15 -3.30
N TYR A 77 -3.36 10.19 -3.14
CA TYR A 77 -2.46 10.30 -1.99
C TYR A 77 -3.22 10.42 -0.67
N GLY A 78 -4.39 11.06 -0.68
CA GLY A 78 -5.29 11.05 0.47
C GLY A 78 -5.76 9.65 0.87
N LEU A 79 -6.16 8.82 -0.10
CA LEU A 79 -6.55 7.42 0.15
C LEU A 79 -5.36 6.59 0.65
N LEU A 80 -4.19 6.70 0.02
CA LEU A 80 -3.00 5.96 0.43
C LEU A 80 -2.52 6.37 1.84
N LEU A 81 -2.63 7.66 2.19
CA LEU A 81 -2.37 8.13 3.56
C LEU A 81 -3.37 7.53 4.56
N HIS A 82 -4.65 7.43 4.19
CA HIS A 82 -5.66 6.79 5.03
C HIS A 82 -5.31 5.34 5.32
N GLU A 83 -4.95 4.57 4.30
CA GLU A 83 -4.54 3.18 4.47
C GLU A 83 -3.21 3.05 5.24
N ALA A 84 -2.28 4.00 5.10
CA ALA A 84 -1.05 4.05 5.89
C ALA A 84 -1.34 4.15 7.41
N VAL A 85 -2.38 4.90 7.79
CA VAL A 85 -2.84 4.99 9.18
C VAL A 85 -3.30 3.62 9.68
N HIS A 86 -4.01 2.84 8.86
CA HIS A 86 -4.41 1.48 9.23
C HIS A 86 -3.22 0.53 9.38
N VAL A 87 -2.22 0.60 8.49
CA VAL A 87 -0.98 -0.18 8.65
C VAL A 87 -0.29 0.18 9.96
N TRP A 88 -0.13 1.47 10.27
CA TRP A 88 0.45 1.92 11.54
C TRP A 88 -0.35 1.43 12.76
N GLN A 89 -1.68 1.49 12.73
CA GLN A 89 -2.52 0.98 13.82
C GLN A 89 -2.26 -0.51 14.10
N LYS A 90 -2.00 -1.31 13.05
CA LYS A 90 -1.60 -2.71 13.19
C LYS A 90 -0.20 -2.85 13.79
N VAL A 91 0.78 -2.09 13.30
CA VAL A 91 2.15 -2.05 13.86
C VAL A 91 2.11 -1.76 15.36
N LYS A 92 1.40 -0.69 15.75
CA LYS A 92 1.22 -0.30 17.16
C LYS A 92 0.65 -1.44 18.00
N LYS A 93 -0.39 -2.12 17.49
CA LYS A 93 -1.01 -3.26 18.16
C LYS A 93 -0.04 -4.43 18.34
N LEU A 94 0.74 -4.78 17.32
CA LEU A 94 1.70 -5.89 17.37
C LEU A 94 2.91 -5.59 18.25
N MET A 95 3.35 -4.34 18.28
CA MET A 95 4.40 -3.86 19.17
C MET A 95 3.99 -3.88 20.65
N GLY A 96 2.68 -3.92 20.94
CA GLY A 96 2.14 -3.86 22.30
C GLY A 96 2.20 -2.47 22.93
N GLU A 97 2.50 -1.44 22.14
CA GLU A 97 2.55 -0.03 22.58
C GLU A 97 1.13 0.54 22.68
N LYS A 98 0.86 1.24 23.78
CA LYS A 98 -0.47 1.82 24.06
C LYS A 98 -0.49 3.32 23.83
N GLU A 99 0.62 4.00 24.16
CA GLU A 99 0.72 5.45 24.16
C GLU A 99 2.05 5.88 23.52
N PRO A 100 2.21 5.65 22.19
CA PRO A 100 3.37 6.17 21.48
C PRO A 100 3.36 7.70 21.55
N SER A 101 4.53 8.33 21.48
CA SER A 101 4.58 9.79 21.38
C SER A 101 3.93 10.28 20.08
N SER A 102 3.42 11.51 20.09
CA SER A 102 2.79 12.12 18.91
C SER A 102 3.74 12.18 17.71
N GLU A 103 5.02 12.51 17.94
CA GLU A 103 6.04 12.54 16.90
C GLU A 103 6.33 11.13 16.36
N PHE A 104 6.41 10.14 17.24
CA PHE A 104 6.64 8.75 16.84
C PHE A 104 5.51 8.27 15.92
N GLU A 105 4.26 8.50 16.29
CA GLU A 105 3.11 8.17 15.44
C GLU A 105 3.15 8.94 14.11
N ALA A 106 3.40 10.25 14.14
CA ALA A 106 3.45 11.09 12.95
C ALA A 106 4.52 10.62 11.93
N TYR A 107 5.76 10.41 12.38
CA TYR A 107 6.84 9.94 11.50
C TYR A 107 6.59 8.53 10.96
N SER A 108 5.96 7.66 11.75
CA SER A 108 5.68 6.29 11.31
C SER A 108 4.64 6.28 10.19
N ILE A 109 3.56 7.05 10.34
CA ILE A 109 2.54 7.20 9.30
C ILE A 109 3.14 7.88 8.07
N GLN A 110 3.95 8.92 8.25
CA GLN A 110 4.61 9.61 7.14
C GLN A 110 5.48 8.65 6.31
N ALA A 111 6.31 7.84 6.96
CA ALA A 111 7.18 6.89 6.28
C ALA A 111 6.38 5.87 5.45
N ILE A 112 5.37 5.25 6.05
CA ILE A 112 4.52 4.27 5.36
C ILE A 112 3.78 4.92 4.18
N ALA A 113 3.23 6.13 4.38
CA ALA A 113 2.52 6.85 3.31
C ALA A 113 3.45 7.20 2.14
N GLN A 114 4.67 7.68 2.41
CA GLN A 114 5.65 8.01 1.38
C GLN A 114 6.06 6.78 0.55
N ASP A 115 6.23 5.62 1.20
CA ASP A 115 6.45 4.36 0.50
C ASP A 115 5.27 4.01 -0.41
N LEU A 116 4.03 4.10 0.09
CA LEU A 116 2.84 3.82 -0.70
C LEU A 116 2.67 4.78 -1.88
N PHE A 117 3.02 6.06 -1.71
CA PHE A 117 3.03 7.03 -2.81
C PHE A 117 4.04 6.65 -3.89
N LYS A 118 5.25 6.25 -3.48
CA LYS A 118 6.29 5.80 -4.41
C LYS A 118 5.88 4.53 -5.15
N MET A 119 5.31 3.55 -4.45
CA MET A 119 4.76 2.33 -5.07
C MET A 119 3.67 2.65 -6.08
N TYR A 120 2.79 3.61 -5.77
CA TYR A 120 1.76 4.06 -6.70
C TYR A 120 2.39 4.67 -7.96
N GLU A 121 3.35 5.59 -7.80
CA GLU A 121 4.08 6.19 -8.91
C GLU A 121 4.75 5.11 -9.78
N GLU A 122 5.52 4.20 -9.19
CA GLU A 122 6.17 3.08 -9.89
C GLU A 122 5.19 2.18 -10.66
N SER A 123 3.96 2.06 -10.14
CA SER A 123 2.90 1.28 -10.77
C SER A 123 2.16 2.02 -11.89
N GLU A 124 2.44 3.29 -12.16
CA GLU A 124 1.86 4.02 -13.29
C GLU A 124 2.70 3.84 -14.57
N VAL A 125 2.02 3.69 -15.72
CA VAL A 125 2.65 3.48 -17.04
C VAL A 125 3.70 4.55 -17.40
N ASN A 126 3.52 5.80 -16.95
CA ASN A 126 4.38 6.93 -17.33
C ASN A 126 5.75 6.95 -16.62
N HIS A 127 6.02 6.06 -15.67
CA HIS A 127 7.36 5.85 -15.15
C HIS A 127 8.22 4.93 -16.03
N GLY A 128 7.65 4.38 -17.12
CA GLY A 128 8.36 3.74 -18.21
C GLY A 128 8.81 4.73 -19.29
N VAL A 129 9.96 5.37 -19.08
CA VAL A 129 10.78 6.05 -20.10
C VAL A 129 10.13 7.24 -20.84
N GLU A 130 9.90 8.35 -20.15
CA GLU A 130 10.08 9.68 -20.76
C GLU A 130 11.39 10.29 -20.24
N GLY A 131 12.52 9.69 -20.63
CA GLY A 131 13.79 10.41 -20.56
C GLY A 131 13.73 11.53 -21.58
N GLU A 132 13.76 12.78 -21.12
CA GLU A 132 13.98 13.93 -21.98
C GLU A 132 15.14 13.61 -22.93
N LYS A 133 14.86 13.59 -24.24
CA LYS A 133 15.94 13.64 -25.22
C LYS A 133 16.59 15.01 -25.04
N ALA A 134 17.82 15.03 -24.57
CA ALA A 134 18.65 16.22 -24.65
C ALA A 134 18.87 16.55 -26.13
N ASP A 135 18.67 17.83 -26.48
CA ASP A 135 19.15 18.42 -27.74
C ASP A 135 20.69 18.46 -27.79
#